data_AF-A0A147HR26-F1
#
_entry.id   AF-A0A147HR26-F1
#
_cell.length_a   1.000
_cell.length_b   1.000
_cell.length_c   1.000
_cell.angle_alpha   90.00
_cell.angle_beta   90.00
_cell.angle_gamma   90.00
#
_symmetry.space_group_name_H-M   'P 1'
#
loop_
_entity.id
_entity.type
_entity.pdbx_description
1 polymer ?
#
loop_
_entity_poly.entity_id
_entity_poly.type
_entity_poly.pdbx_seq_one_letter_code
_entity_poly.pdbx_strand_id
1 'polypeptide(L)'
;NQSIKVLDRHGKVVETGRVSKILAFRGLERAPIDVGEAGDIVSIAGLMKGTVADTFCDPQVETPIQAQPIDPPTVTMSFIVNDSPLAGTESDKVTSRMIRDRLFKEAEGNVTLKIEEAADKDSFYVSGRGELQLSILIETMRREGFEIAVSRPRVVLQKDEAGVWQEPIEEVVIDVDEEHSGVVVQKMSERKAEMIEMRPSGGNRLRLVFYA
;
A
#
# COMPACT_ATOMS: atom_id res chain seq x y z
N ASN A 1 -21.62 -22.42 -5.75
CA ASN A 1 -21.89 -22.94 -4.38
C ASN A 1 -20.84 -23.93 -3.87
N GLN A 2 -19.64 -24.03 -4.45
CA GLN A 2 -18.58 -24.93 -3.94
C GLN A 2 -18.00 -24.40 -2.61
N SER A 3 -17.71 -25.30 -1.67
CA SER A 3 -17.00 -24.95 -0.44
C SER A 3 -15.51 -24.82 -0.71
N ILE A 4 -14.87 -23.77 -0.20
CA ILE A 4 -13.43 -23.54 -0.34
C ILE A 4 -12.84 -23.04 0.98
N LYS A 5 -11.52 -23.15 1.12
CA LYS A 5 -10.77 -22.47 2.18
C LYS A 5 -9.73 -21.54 1.59
N VAL A 6 -9.33 -20.56 2.39
CA VAL A 6 -8.26 -19.62 2.09
C VAL A 6 -7.10 -19.91 3.01
N LEU A 7 -5.94 -20.17 2.42
CA LEU A 7 -4.68 -20.36 3.14
C LEU A 7 -3.79 -19.13 2.94
N ASP A 8 -3.17 -18.66 4.01
CA ASP A 8 -2.06 -17.71 3.89
C ASP A 8 -0.80 -18.41 3.36
N ARG A 9 0.24 -17.61 3.08
CA ARG A 9 1.54 -18.11 2.61
C ARG A 9 2.23 -19.09 3.56
N HIS A 10 1.84 -19.15 4.83
CA HIS A 10 2.40 -20.04 5.85
C HIS A 10 1.53 -21.29 6.06
N GLY A 11 0.46 -21.46 5.28
CA GLY A 11 -0.47 -22.59 5.38
C GLY A 11 -1.49 -22.43 6.50
N LYS A 12 -1.59 -21.26 7.14
CA LYS A 12 -2.62 -20.99 8.14
C LYS A 12 -3.93 -20.68 7.45
N VAL A 13 -5.02 -21.22 7.97
CA VAL A 13 -6.37 -20.96 7.46
C VAL A 13 -6.78 -19.53 7.82
N VAL A 14 -7.00 -18.70 6.80
CA VAL A 14 -7.48 -17.31 6.92
C VAL A 14 -9.00 -17.30 7.09
N GLU A 15 -9.70 -18.00 6.20
CA GLU A 15 -11.14 -18.17 6.25
C GLU A 15 -11.60 -19.43 5.53
N THR A 16 -12.82 -19.86 5.83
CA THR A 16 -13.54 -20.91 5.10
C THR A 16 -14.86 -20.34 4.63
N GLY A 17 -15.27 -20.68 3.41
CA GLY A 17 -16.42 -20.04 2.78
C GLY A 17 -16.99 -20.86 1.64
N ARG A 18 -17.97 -20.28 0.95
CA ARG A 18 -18.57 -20.88 -0.24
C ARG A 18 -18.56 -19.87 -1.38
N VAL A 19 -18.22 -20.34 -2.57
CA VAL A 19 -18.29 -19.54 -3.79
C VAL A 19 -19.75 -19.33 -4.16
N SER A 20 -20.24 -18.10 -4.08
CA SER A 20 -21.62 -17.74 -4.42
C SER A 20 -21.78 -17.43 -5.90
N LYS A 21 -20.80 -16.80 -6.54
CA LYS A 21 -20.76 -16.52 -7.99
C LYS A 21 -19.32 -16.58 -8.52
N ILE A 22 -19.20 -16.95 -9.79
CA ILE A 22 -17.97 -16.87 -10.58
C ILE A 22 -18.25 -15.96 -11.76
N LEU A 23 -17.35 -15.00 -12.01
CA LEU A 23 -17.46 -14.04 -13.10
C LEU A 23 -16.21 -14.13 -13.98
N ALA A 24 -16.36 -14.46 -15.25
CA ALA A 24 -15.28 -14.36 -16.24
C ALA A 24 -15.21 -12.95 -16.81
N PHE A 25 -13.99 -12.53 -17.18
CA PHE A 25 -13.78 -11.30 -17.93
C PHE A 25 -14.03 -11.54 -19.43
N ARG A 26 -14.91 -10.73 -20.03
CA ARG A 26 -15.22 -10.72 -21.47
C ARG A 26 -14.94 -9.31 -21.98
N GLY A 27 -13.70 -9.07 -22.41
CA GLY A 27 -13.23 -7.71 -22.66
C GLY A 27 -13.22 -6.89 -21.37
N LEU A 28 -13.96 -5.77 -21.36
CA LEU A 28 -14.10 -4.91 -20.17
C LEU A 28 -15.27 -5.33 -19.26
N GLU A 29 -16.14 -6.21 -19.74
CA GLU A 29 -17.32 -6.65 -19.00
C GLU A 29 -17.05 -7.93 -18.20
N ARG A 30 -17.87 -8.15 -17.17
CA ARG A 30 -17.86 -9.37 -16.37
C ARG A 30 -19.14 -10.14 -16.64
N ALA A 31 -19.01 -11.40 -17.06
CA ALA A 31 -20.14 -12.28 -17.32
C ALA A 31 -20.16 -13.45 -16.32
N PRO A 32 -21.32 -13.80 -15.74
CA PRO A 32 -21.44 -14.96 -14.86
C PRO A 32 -21.20 -16.26 -15.62
N ILE A 33 -20.43 -17.16 -15.00
CA ILE A 33 -20.15 -18.51 -15.50
C ILE A 33 -20.43 -19.55 -14.41
N ASP A 34 -20.71 -20.78 -14.81
CA ASP A 34 -20.95 -21.88 -13.88
C ASP A 34 -19.67 -22.57 -13.42
N VAL A 35 -18.66 -22.64 -14.29
CA VAL A 35 -17.37 -23.33 -14.07
C VAL A 35 -16.24 -22.45 -14.60
N GLY A 36 -15.17 -22.31 -13.82
CA GLY A 36 -13.89 -21.76 -14.28
C GLY A 36 -12.83 -22.86 -14.24
N GLU A 37 -11.96 -22.89 -15.23
CA GLU A 37 -10.93 -23.91 -15.41
C GLU A 37 -9.52 -23.38 -15.12
N ALA A 38 -8.54 -24.27 -15.06
CA ALA A 38 -7.14 -23.88 -14.86
C ALA A 38 -6.66 -23.01 -16.02
N GLY A 39 -6.15 -21.82 -15.70
CA GLY A 39 -5.73 -20.81 -16.68
C GLY A 39 -6.74 -19.67 -16.86
N ASP A 40 -7.97 -19.81 -16.37
CA ASP A 40 -8.95 -18.74 -16.42
C ASP A 40 -8.64 -17.64 -15.39
N ILE A 41 -8.84 -16.40 -15.82
CA ILE A 41 -8.86 -15.24 -14.92
C ILE A 41 -10.32 -14.95 -14.58
N VAL A 42 -10.69 -15.13 -13.32
CA VAL A 42 -12.06 -14.98 -12.83
C VAL A 42 -12.13 -14.13 -11.57
N SER A 43 -13.30 -13.55 -11.31
CA SER A 43 -13.65 -13.01 -9.99
C SER A 43 -14.59 -13.96 -9.28
N ILE A 44 -14.30 -14.28 -8.02
CA ILE A 44 -15.16 -15.09 -7.15
C ILE A 44 -15.83 -14.22 -6.10
N ALA A 45 -17.07 -14.54 -5.74
CA ALA A 45 -17.82 -13.89 -4.67
C ALA A 45 -18.10 -14.86 -3.52
N GLY A 46 -18.23 -14.33 -2.30
CA GLY A 46 -18.61 -15.10 -1.10
C GLY A 46 -17.55 -15.21 0.00
N LEU A 47 -16.41 -14.54 -0.18
CA LEU A 47 -15.29 -14.49 0.77
C LEU A 47 -14.87 -13.03 0.97
N MET A 48 -14.37 -12.68 2.16
CA MET A 48 -14.14 -11.28 2.54
C MET A 48 -12.75 -11.02 3.11
N LYS A 49 -12.07 -12.04 3.65
CA LYS A 49 -10.79 -11.86 4.34
C LYS A 49 -9.58 -12.17 3.47
N GLY A 50 -9.73 -13.02 2.46
CA GLY A 50 -8.63 -13.39 1.58
C GLY A 50 -8.08 -12.17 0.82
N THR A 51 -6.75 -12.09 0.78
CA THR A 51 -5.97 -11.01 0.17
C THR A 51 -5.18 -11.49 -1.05
N VAL A 52 -4.46 -10.58 -1.71
CA VAL A 52 -3.72 -10.83 -2.96
C VAL A 52 -2.66 -11.94 -2.84
N ALA A 53 -2.12 -12.18 -1.64
CA ALA A 53 -1.07 -13.18 -1.40
C ALA A 53 -1.61 -14.52 -0.87
N ASP A 54 -2.92 -14.70 -0.80
CA ASP A 54 -3.55 -15.89 -0.23
C ASP A 54 -3.98 -16.89 -1.31
N THR A 55 -4.01 -18.17 -0.95
CA THR A 55 -4.41 -19.26 -1.83
C THR A 55 -5.84 -19.71 -1.52
N PHE A 56 -6.74 -19.52 -2.48
CA PHE A 56 -8.10 -20.05 -2.43
C PHE A 56 -8.10 -21.47 -2.98
N CYS A 57 -8.42 -22.47 -2.16
CA CYS A 57 -8.28 -23.87 -2.50
C CYS A 57 -9.43 -24.74 -1.96
N ASP A 58 -9.52 -25.97 -2.46
CA ASP A 58 -10.41 -26.98 -1.89
C ASP A 58 -10.03 -27.24 -0.41
N PRO A 59 -11.01 -27.49 0.49
CA PRO A 59 -10.72 -27.75 1.90
C PRO A 59 -9.67 -28.86 2.15
N GLN A 60 -9.54 -29.83 1.24
CA GLN A 60 -8.55 -30.92 1.33
C GLN A 60 -7.10 -30.50 1.05
N VAL A 61 -6.88 -29.35 0.40
CA VAL A 61 -5.52 -28.90 0.03
C VAL A 61 -4.83 -28.27 1.23
N GLU A 62 -3.72 -28.79 1.71
CA GLU A 62 -3.01 -28.23 2.87
C GLU A 62 -1.86 -27.29 2.52
N THR A 63 -1.40 -27.33 1.28
CA THR A 63 -0.24 -26.56 0.82
C THR A 63 -0.69 -25.34 0.01
N PRO A 64 -0.36 -24.11 0.45
CA PRO A 64 -0.64 -22.90 -0.33
C PRO A 64 0.28 -22.81 -1.55
N ILE A 65 -0.15 -22.04 -2.54
CA ILE A 65 0.70 -21.65 -3.66
C ILE A 65 1.68 -20.59 -3.17
N GLN A 66 2.94 -20.70 -3.60
CA GLN A 66 3.95 -19.70 -3.27
C GLN A 66 3.59 -18.35 -3.91
N ALA A 67 3.30 -17.36 -3.07
CA ALA A 67 3.03 -15.99 -3.48
C ALA A 67 4.21 -15.07 -3.11
N GLN A 68 4.39 -13.99 -3.88
CA GLN A 68 5.33 -12.94 -3.47
C GLN A 68 4.77 -12.20 -2.25
N PRO A 69 5.61 -11.90 -1.25
CA PRO A 69 5.20 -11.07 -0.14
C PRO A 69 4.78 -9.68 -0.63
N ILE A 70 3.71 -9.15 -0.04
CA ILE A 70 3.38 -7.73 -0.17
C ILE A 70 4.44 -6.96 0.61
N ASP A 71 5.20 -6.08 -0.05
CA ASP A 71 6.21 -5.30 0.69
C ASP A 71 5.55 -4.42 1.75
N PRO A 72 6.14 -4.36 2.95
CA PRO A 72 5.58 -3.64 4.08
C PRO A 72 5.54 -2.11 3.83
N PRO A 73 4.69 -1.38 4.56
CA PRO A 73 4.71 0.08 4.52
C PRO A 73 6.03 0.61 5.10
N THR A 74 6.59 1.63 4.45
CA THR A 74 7.85 2.29 4.84
C THR A 74 7.62 3.66 5.48
N VAL A 75 6.49 4.30 5.18
CA VAL A 75 6.14 5.64 5.66
C VAL A 75 4.76 5.61 6.33
N THR A 76 4.64 6.31 7.45
CA THR A 76 3.39 6.50 8.19
C THR A 76 3.12 7.98 8.46
N MET A 77 1.85 8.39 8.39
CA MET A 77 1.40 9.72 8.78
C MET A 77 0.02 9.66 9.42
N SER A 78 -0.30 10.64 10.27
CA SER A 78 -1.61 10.77 10.87
C SER A 78 -2.54 11.55 9.95
N PHE A 79 -3.71 11.00 9.67
CA PHE A 79 -4.85 11.68 9.05
C PHE A 79 -5.80 12.07 10.17
N ILE A 80 -6.10 13.35 10.29
CA ILE A 80 -6.77 13.94 11.46
C ILE A 80 -8.00 14.69 10.96
N VAL A 81 -9.09 14.61 11.73
CA VAL A 81 -10.25 15.49 11.54
C VAL A 81 -9.80 16.94 11.61
N ASN A 82 -10.27 17.79 10.69
CA ASN A 82 -9.99 19.23 10.79
C ASN A 82 -10.78 19.84 11.96
N ASP A 83 -10.08 20.28 12.99
CA ASP A 83 -10.63 20.97 14.17
C ASP A 83 -10.33 22.48 14.18
N SER A 84 -9.84 23.01 13.06
CA SER A 84 -9.53 24.44 12.92
C SER A 84 -10.80 25.31 12.81
N PRO A 85 -10.69 26.64 13.01
CA PRO A 85 -11.82 27.56 12.84
C PRO A 85 -12.44 27.60 11.43
N LEU A 86 -11.78 27.00 10.43
CA LEU A 86 -12.26 26.92 9.05
C LEU A 86 -12.93 25.59 8.73
N ALA A 87 -13.00 24.67 9.70
CA ALA A 87 -13.59 23.34 9.51
C ALA A 87 -15.02 23.44 8.95
N GLY A 88 -15.25 22.80 7.80
CA GLY A 88 -16.59 22.70 7.20
C GLY A 88 -17.01 23.94 6.42
N THR A 89 -16.09 24.86 6.12
CA THR A 89 -16.38 26.05 5.31
C THR A 89 -16.26 25.77 3.81
N GLU A 90 -15.37 24.87 3.41
CA GLU A 90 -15.13 24.51 2.01
C GLU A 90 -15.76 23.16 1.63
N SER A 91 -16.05 22.29 2.61
CA SER A 91 -16.65 20.99 2.34
C SER A 91 -17.44 20.38 3.49
N ASP A 92 -18.34 19.46 3.16
CA ASP A 92 -19.26 18.82 4.12
C ASP A 92 -18.71 17.50 4.70
N LYS A 93 -17.64 16.92 4.13
CA LYS A 93 -17.09 15.62 4.56
C LYS A 93 -15.97 15.76 5.58
N VAL A 94 -16.33 16.20 6.77
CA VAL A 94 -15.37 16.54 7.85
C VAL A 94 -15.37 15.56 9.03
N THR A 95 -16.38 14.70 9.14
CA THR A 95 -16.54 13.85 10.34
C THR A 95 -15.56 12.68 10.37
N SER A 96 -15.08 12.31 11.57
CA SER A 96 -14.22 11.14 11.80
C SER A 96 -14.78 9.88 11.15
N ARG A 97 -16.10 9.64 11.26
CA ARG A 97 -16.77 8.48 10.64
C ARG A 97 -16.64 8.45 9.12
N MET A 98 -16.85 9.58 8.45
CA MET A 98 -16.76 9.65 6.99
C MET A 98 -15.33 9.41 6.51
N ILE A 99 -14.35 9.99 7.21
CA ILE A 99 -12.92 9.80 6.92
C ILE A 99 -12.54 8.32 7.12
N ARG A 100 -12.93 7.74 8.25
CA ARG A 100 -12.74 6.32 8.57
C ARG A 100 -13.28 5.43 7.46
N ASP A 101 -14.57 5.56 7.14
CA ASP A 101 -15.23 4.70 6.15
C ASP A 101 -14.55 4.83 4.78
N ARG A 102 -14.07 6.03 4.41
CA ARG A 102 -13.32 6.26 3.17
C ARG A 102 -11.92 5.63 3.18
N LEU A 103 -11.19 5.75 4.27
CA LEU A 103 -9.86 5.18 4.44
C LEU A 103 -9.94 3.65 4.40
N PHE A 104 -10.81 3.04 5.20
CA PHE A 104 -10.97 1.58 5.22
C PHE A 104 -11.41 1.03 3.86
N LYS A 105 -12.28 1.75 3.15
CA LYS A 105 -12.63 1.41 1.76
C LYS A 105 -11.43 1.47 0.81
N GLU A 106 -10.47 2.37 1.02
CA GLU A 106 -9.24 2.40 0.24
C GLU A 106 -8.37 1.17 0.51
N ALA A 107 -8.19 0.78 1.77
CA ALA A 107 -7.37 -0.37 2.14
C ALA A 107 -7.95 -1.71 1.65
N GLU A 108 -9.26 -1.82 1.41
CA GLU A 108 -9.86 -2.98 0.75
C GLU A 108 -9.35 -3.15 -0.69
N GLY A 109 -9.14 -2.06 -1.42
CA GLY A 109 -8.64 -2.08 -2.80
C GLY A 109 -7.12 -2.02 -2.91
N ASN A 110 -6.46 -1.41 -1.92
CA ASN A 110 -5.02 -1.16 -1.93
C ASN A 110 -4.33 -1.90 -0.78
N VAL A 111 -3.88 -3.13 -1.07
CA VAL A 111 -3.23 -4.02 -0.10
C VAL A 111 -1.92 -3.49 0.49
N THR A 112 -1.37 -2.40 -0.06
CA THR A 112 -0.14 -1.77 0.46
C THR A 112 -0.41 -0.71 1.52
N LEU A 113 -1.66 -0.29 1.69
CA LEU A 113 -2.05 0.65 2.73
C LEU A 113 -2.44 -0.09 4.00
N LYS A 114 -1.90 0.37 5.12
CA LYS A 114 -2.26 -0.09 6.45
C LYS A 114 -2.84 1.08 7.24
N ILE A 115 -4.06 0.91 7.73
CA ILE A 115 -4.79 1.93 8.48
C ILE A 115 -5.01 1.43 9.90
N GLU A 116 -4.64 2.26 10.87
CA GLU A 116 -4.87 1.99 12.29
C GLU A 116 -5.59 3.19 12.92
N GLU A 117 -6.62 2.92 13.71
CA GLU A 117 -7.30 3.97 14.48
C GLU A 117 -6.41 4.39 15.66
N ALA A 118 -6.22 5.69 15.83
CA ALA A 118 -5.48 6.19 16.99
C ALA A 118 -6.37 6.19 18.25
N ALA A 119 -5.74 6.31 19.42
CA ALA A 119 -6.42 6.26 20.70
C ALA A 119 -7.45 7.39 20.90
N ASP A 120 -7.24 8.53 20.24
CA ASP A 120 -8.07 9.73 20.31
C ASP A 120 -9.30 9.69 19.38
N LYS A 121 -9.51 8.64 18.58
CA LYS A 121 -10.66 8.41 17.66
C LYS A 121 -10.91 9.48 16.59
N ASP A 122 -10.24 10.63 16.68
CA ASP A 122 -10.27 11.71 15.69
C ASP A 122 -9.02 11.71 14.79
N SER A 123 -8.14 10.72 14.96
CA SER A 123 -7.00 10.51 14.08
C SER A 123 -6.80 9.04 13.67
N PHE A 124 -6.17 8.87 12.51
CA PHE A 124 -5.89 7.57 11.90
C PHE A 124 -4.42 7.55 11.46
N TYR A 125 -3.69 6.51 11.85
CA TYR A 125 -2.36 6.26 11.31
C TYR A 125 -2.51 5.56 9.96
N VAL A 126 -2.09 6.24 8.89
CA VAL A 126 -2.11 5.71 7.53
C VAL A 126 -0.68 5.47 7.10
N SER A 127 -0.37 4.20 6.86
CA SER A 127 0.97 3.75 6.47
C SER A 127 0.94 3.20 5.05
N GLY A 128 1.93 3.57 4.23
CA GLY A 128 2.05 3.16 2.83
C GLY A 128 3.51 2.96 2.44
N ARG A 129 3.75 2.62 1.17
CA ARG A 129 5.09 2.36 0.61
C ARG A 129 5.94 3.60 0.36
N GLY A 130 5.37 4.79 0.46
CA GLY A 130 6.11 6.02 0.22
C GLY A 130 5.23 7.25 0.33
N GLU A 131 5.87 8.42 0.39
CA GLU A 131 5.17 9.70 0.54
C GLU A 131 4.28 10.06 -0.64
N LEU A 132 4.67 9.66 -1.86
CA LEU A 132 3.91 9.93 -3.07
C LEU A 132 2.56 9.20 -3.06
N GLN A 133 2.54 7.94 -2.62
CA GLN A 133 1.32 7.17 -2.50
C GLN A 133 0.32 7.86 -1.56
N LEU A 134 0.79 8.30 -0.40
CA LEU A 134 -0.03 8.96 0.60
C LEU A 134 -0.53 10.33 0.11
N SER A 135 0.31 11.04 -0.64
CA SER A 135 -0.05 12.31 -1.28
C SER A 135 -1.14 12.16 -2.33
N ILE A 136 -1.11 11.09 -3.13
CA ILE A 136 -2.17 10.76 -4.10
C ILE A 136 -3.49 10.49 -3.36
N LEU A 137 -3.45 9.74 -2.25
CA LEU A 137 -4.63 9.47 -1.44
C LEU A 137 -5.23 10.78 -0.88
N ILE A 138 -4.39 11.65 -0.31
CA ILE A 138 -4.82 12.95 0.22
C ILE A 138 -5.46 13.81 -0.88
N GLU A 139 -4.82 13.94 -2.03
CA GLU A 139 -5.35 14.73 -3.15
C GLU A 139 -6.64 14.16 -3.71
N THR A 140 -6.75 12.83 -3.77
CA THR A 140 -7.98 12.15 -4.20
C THR A 140 -9.12 12.44 -3.23
N MET A 141 -8.86 12.29 -1.92
CA MET A 141 -9.82 12.63 -0.87
C MET A 141 -10.22 14.11 -0.94
N ARG A 142 -9.27 15.03 -1.16
CA ARG A 142 -9.55 16.46 -1.33
C ARG A 142 -10.50 16.72 -2.51
N ARG A 143 -10.27 16.07 -3.66
CA ARG A 143 -11.16 16.15 -4.85
C ARG A 143 -12.53 15.53 -4.62
N GLU A 144 -12.62 14.53 -3.75
CA GLU A 144 -13.89 13.98 -3.28
C GLU A 144 -14.61 14.87 -2.27
N GLY A 145 -14.01 16.00 -1.87
CA GLY A 145 -14.56 16.93 -0.88
C GLY A 145 -14.29 16.50 0.57
N PHE A 146 -13.21 15.78 0.86
CA PHE A 146 -12.81 15.59 2.25
C PHE A 146 -11.94 16.76 2.72
N GLU A 147 -12.18 17.17 3.96
CA GLU A 147 -11.37 18.16 4.65
C GLU A 147 -10.65 17.46 5.81
N ILE A 148 -9.33 17.37 5.71
CA ILE A 148 -8.50 16.63 6.65
C ILE A 148 -7.21 17.42 6.95
N ALA A 149 -6.71 17.28 8.16
CA ALA A 149 -5.36 17.66 8.52
C ALA A 149 -4.44 16.44 8.46
N VAL A 150 -3.18 16.63 8.07
CA VAL A 150 -2.19 15.55 7.99
C VAL A 150 -0.91 15.89 8.73
N SER A 151 -0.30 14.91 9.39
CA SER A 151 1.00 15.10 10.03
C SER A 151 2.15 14.96 9.04
N ARG A 152 3.34 15.42 9.43
CA ARG A 152 4.57 15.10 8.70
C ARG A 152 4.75 13.57 8.60
N PRO A 153 5.10 13.02 7.42
CA PRO A 153 5.43 11.61 7.28
C PRO A 153 6.62 11.22 8.15
N ARG A 154 6.56 10.01 8.71
CA ARG A 154 7.61 9.39 9.53
C ARG A 154 7.93 8.00 8.99
N VAL A 155 9.16 7.56 9.17
CA VAL A 155 9.55 6.19 8.81
C VAL A 155 8.88 5.17 9.73
N VAL A 156 8.51 4.03 9.16
CA VAL A 156 8.01 2.86 9.91
C VAL A 156 9.22 2.08 10.40
N LEU A 157 9.56 2.25 11.68
CA LEU A 157 10.62 1.47 12.32
C LEU A 157 10.14 0.05 12.62
N GLN A 158 11.00 -0.93 12.38
CA GLN A 158 10.76 -2.34 12.68
C GLN A 158 11.84 -2.87 13.60
N LYS A 159 11.55 -3.94 14.34
CA LYS A 159 12.57 -4.65 15.11
C LYS A 159 12.93 -5.94 14.41
N ASP A 160 14.22 -6.26 14.37
CA ASP A 160 14.68 -7.56 13.89
C ASP A 160 14.50 -8.67 14.94
N GLU A 161 14.92 -9.89 14.58
CA GLU A 161 14.86 -11.07 15.46
C GLU A 161 15.68 -10.88 16.76
N ALA A 162 16.69 -10.01 16.74
CA ALA A 162 17.51 -9.68 17.90
C ALA A 162 16.93 -8.51 18.73
N GLY A 163 15.83 -7.90 18.29
CA GLY A 163 15.16 -6.78 18.95
C GLY A 163 15.78 -5.42 18.66
N VAL A 164 16.70 -5.32 17.70
CA VAL A 164 17.35 -4.08 17.27
C VAL A 164 16.42 -3.32 16.31
N TRP A 165 16.34 -2.00 16.49
CA TRP A 165 15.57 -1.15 15.59
C TRP A 165 16.24 -1.05 14.22
N GLN A 166 15.43 -1.26 13.19
CA GLN A 166 15.78 -1.12 11.78
C GLN A 166 14.87 -0.08 11.14
N GLU A 167 15.43 0.69 10.21
CA GLU A 167 14.70 1.62 9.35
C GLU A 167 14.70 1.10 7.91
N PRO A 168 13.67 1.42 7.11
CA PRO A 168 13.68 1.07 5.69
C PRO A 168 14.76 1.86 4.96
N ILE A 169 15.48 1.19 4.06
CA ILE A 169 16.46 1.79 3.15
C ILE A 169 15.95 1.59 1.72
N GLU A 170 16.01 2.64 0.92
CA GLU A 170 15.62 2.65 -0.48
C GLU A 170 16.84 2.82 -1.41
N GLU A 171 16.78 2.18 -2.58
CA GLU A 171 17.72 2.43 -3.65
C GLU A 171 17.27 3.65 -4.45
N VAL A 172 18.06 4.72 -4.40
CA VAL A 172 17.78 5.97 -5.10
C VAL A 172 18.67 6.08 -6.32
N VAL A 173 18.06 6.01 -7.50
CA VAL A 173 18.74 6.17 -8.78
C VAL A 173 18.45 7.57 -9.34
N ILE A 174 19.49 8.38 -9.53
CA ILE A 174 19.38 9.75 -10.00
C ILE A 174 20.17 9.90 -11.30
N ASP A 175 19.49 10.24 -12.39
CA ASP A 175 20.12 10.66 -13.65
C ASP A 175 20.16 12.19 -13.71
N VAL A 176 21.34 12.76 -13.71
CA VAL A 176 21.55 14.21 -13.67
C VAL A 176 22.65 14.63 -14.65
N ASP A 177 22.56 15.85 -15.18
CA ASP A 177 23.64 16.43 -15.98
C ASP A 177 24.91 16.58 -15.11
N GLU A 178 26.07 16.34 -15.72
CA GLU A 178 27.36 16.23 -15.02
C GLU A 178 27.66 17.47 -14.16
N GLU A 179 27.29 18.66 -14.62
CA GLU A 179 27.48 19.93 -13.92
C GLU A 179 26.72 20.03 -12.58
N HIS A 180 25.65 19.27 -12.39
CA HIS A 180 24.85 19.27 -11.16
C HIS A 180 25.14 18.07 -10.26
N SER A 181 25.92 17.10 -10.72
CA SER A 181 26.24 15.88 -9.98
C SER A 181 26.82 16.16 -8.59
N GLY A 182 27.78 17.10 -8.47
CA GLY A 182 28.39 17.44 -7.18
C GLY A 182 27.39 17.96 -6.14
N VAL A 183 26.41 18.76 -6.56
CA VAL A 183 25.36 19.28 -5.65
C VAL A 183 24.43 18.16 -5.21
N VAL A 184 24.05 17.25 -6.12
CA VAL A 184 23.21 16.09 -5.80
C VAL A 184 23.93 15.18 -4.80
N VAL A 185 25.19 14.85 -5.05
CA VAL A 185 26.00 14.02 -4.14
C VAL A 185 26.07 14.65 -2.75
N GLN A 186 26.38 15.94 -2.66
CA GLN A 186 26.41 16.64 -1.38
C GLN A 186 25.07 16.55 -0.64
N LYS A 187 23.95 16.80 -1.33
CA LYS A 187 22.61 16.78 -0.72
C LYS A 187 22.18 15.39 -0.27
N MET A 188 22.59 14.34 -0.99
CA MET A 188 22.35 12.96 -0.61
C MET A 188 23.20 12.56 0.61
N SER A 189 24.48 12.94 0.64
CA SER A 189 25.35 12.68 1.81
C SER A 189 24.89 13.42 3.07
N GLU A 190 24.38 14.67 2.95
CA GLU A 190 23.76 15.40 4.07
C GLU A 190 22.54 14.66 4.67
N ARG A 191 21.90 13.79 3.87
CA ARG A 191 20.77 12.94 4.28
C ARG A 191 21.20 11.54 4.71
N LYS A 192 22.50 11.32 4.91
CA LYS A 192 23.12 10.03 5.28
C LYS A 192 23.02 8.94 4.22
N ALA A 193 22.74 9.30 2.96
CA ALA A 193 22.75 8.32 1.89
C ALA A 193 24.18 7.87 1.56
N GLU A 194 24.34 6.58 1.29
CA GLU A 194 25.60 5.97 0.86
C GLU A 194 25.62 5.82 -0.65
N MET A 195 26.66 6.33 -1.33
CA MET A 195 26.81 6.17 -2.77
C MET A 195 27.34 4.78 -3.09
N ILE A 196 26.62 4.06 -3.95
CA ILE A 196 26.93 2.70 -4.37
C ILE A 196 27.61 2.69 -5.75
N GLU A 197 27.09 3.49 -6.68
CA GLU A 197 27.59 3.53 -8.05
C GLU A 197 27.48 4.95 -8.62
N MET A 198 28.48 5.33 -9.42
CA MET A 198 28.42 6.50 -10.30
C MET A 198 28.94 6.08 -11.68
N ARG A 199 28.10 6.22 -12.70
CA ARG A 199 28.47 5.87 -14.07
C ARG A 199 27.92 6.87 -15.11
N PRO A 200 28.59 7.04 -16.25
CA PRO A 200 28.02 7.79 -17.38
C PRO A 200 26.72 7.15 -17.87
N SER A 201 25.69 7.97 -18.09
CA SER A 201 24.37 7.57 -18.62
C SER A 201 24.17 8.00 -20.09
N GLY A 202 25.16 8.72 -20.66
CA GLY A 202 25.13 9.27 -22.02
C GLY A 202 24.73 10.75 -22.05
N GLY A 203 25.11 11.47 -23.11
CA GLY A 203 24.72 12.88 -23.32
C GLY A 203 25.17 13.85 -22.22
N ASN A 204 26.41 13.70 -21.70
CA ASN A 204 26.93 14.48 -20.54
C ASN A 204 26.11 14.32 -19.25
N ARG A 205 25.44 13.17 -19.08
CA ARG A 205 24.73 12.82 -17.84
C ARG A 205 25.46 11.73 -17.07
N LEU A 206 25.34 11.82 -15.76
CA LEU A 206 25.77 10.80 -14.81
C LEU A 206 24.54 10.16 -14.17
N ARG A 207 24.60 8.84 -14.03
CA ARG A 207 23.70 8.07 -13.18
C ARG A 207 24.38 7.83 -11.84
N LEU A 208 23.74 8.26 -10.77
CA LEU A 208 24.15 8.07 -9.39
C LEU A 208 23.20 7.08 -8.73
N VAL A 209 23.74 6.09 -8.02
CA VAL A 209 22.96 5.11 -7.26
C VAL A 209 23.35 5.26 -5.79
N PHE A 210 22.36 5.43 -4.93
CA PHE A 210 22.55 5.53 -3.48
C PHE A 210 21.65 4.54 -2.72
N TYR A 211 22.07 4.15 -1.53
CA TYR A 211 21.19 3.60 -0.50
C TYR A 211 20.89 4.69 0.52
N ALA A 212 19.61 5.01 0.71
CA ALA A 212 19.14 6.14 1.52
C ALA A 212 17.97 5.77 2.42
#